data_AF-A0A447QIN7-F1
#
_entry.id   AF-A0A447QIN7-F1
#
_cell.length_a   1.000
_cell.length_b   1.000
_cell.length_c   1.000
_cell.angle_alpha   90.00
_cell.angle_beta   90.00
_cell.angle_gamma   90.00
#
_symmetry.space_group_name_H-M   'P 1'
#
loop_
_entity.id
_entity.type
_entity.pdbx_description
1 polymer ?
#
loop_
_entity_poly.entity_id
_entity_poly.type
_entity_poly.pdbx_seq_one_letter_code
_entity_poly.pdbx_strand_id
1 'polypeptide(L)'
;MQFTPPLQSATLIKRYKRFLADVVTPQGDTFTLHCANTGAMTGCATPGDTVWYSTSDNPKRKYAHSWELTIPNRGTGSASIPCAPTRWCAKPSNII
;
A
#
# COMPACT_ATOMS: atom_id res chain seq x y z
N MET A 1 15.27 3.07 6.35
CA MET A 1 14.36 4.18 6.66
C MET A 1 13.62 3.83 7.92
N GLN A 2 13.70 4.67 8.97
CA GLN A 2 12.89 4.50 10.18
C GLN A 2 11.61 5.34 10.00
N PHE A 3 10.46 4.70 10.01
CA PHE A 3 9.17 5.39 10.02
C PHE A 3 8.79 5.65 11.48
N THR A 4 8.59 6.92 11.82
CA THR A 4 8.10 7.35 13.12
C THR A 4 6.83 8.16 12.88
N PRO A 5 5.64 7.66 13.21
CA PRO A 5 5.32 6.38 13.90
C PRO A 5 5.56 5.13 13.03
N PRO A 6 5.67 3.93 13.66
CA PRO A 6 5.81 2.68 12.91
C PRO A 6 4.63 2.48 11.97
N LEU A 7 4.92 1.95 10.78
CA LEU A 7 3.88 1.62 9.81
C LEU A 7 2.97 0.53 10.37
N GLN A 8 1.68 0.67 10.12
CA GLN A 8 0.69 -0.34 10.48
C GLN A 8 0.37 -1.19 9.26
N SER A 9 0.13 -2.48 9.46
CA SER A 9 -0.26 -3.41 8.41
C SER A 9 -1.78 -3.58 8.35
N ALA A 10 -2.29 -3.76 7.14
CA ALA A 10 -3.68 -4.10 6.84
C ALA A 10 -3.73 -4.98 5.57
N THR A 11 -4.85 -5.63 5.33
CA THR A 11 -5.08 -6.40 4.10
C THR A 11 -5.88 -5.57 3.12
N LEU A 12 -5.41 -5.48 1.88
CA LEU A 12 -6.10 -4.75 0.82
C LEU A 12 -7.38 -5.48 0.41
N ILE A 13 -8.52 -4.79 0.44
CA ILE A 13 -9.78 -5.29 -0.10
C ILE A 13 -9.89 -4.88 -1.56
N LYS A 14 -9.83 -3.56 -1.82
CA LYS A 14 -10.01 -3.03 -3.16
C LYS A 14 -9.43 -1.62 -3.27
N ARG A 15 -8.71 -1.36 -4.37
CA ARG A 15 -8.33 0.00 -4.77
C ARG A 15 -9.31 0.51 -5.83
N TYR A 16 -9.78 1.75 -5.69
CA TYR A 16 -10.71 2.39 -6.62
C TYR A 16 -10.44 3.90 -6.68
N LYS A 17 -10.97 4.56 -7.72
CA LYS A 17 -10.77 6.00 -7.96
C LYS A 17 -9.29 6.46 -7.91
N ARG A 18 -8.34 5.54 -8.14
CA ARG A 18 -6.86 5.69 -8.12
C ARG A 18 -6.26 6.08 -6.75
N PHE A 19 -6.95 6.91 -5.98
CA PHE A 19 -6.49 7.48 -4.72
C PHE A 19 -7.12 6.84 -3.48
N LEU A 20 -8.13 5.97 -3.65
CA LEU A 20 -8.83 5.35 -2.53
C LEU A 20 -8.55 3.85 -2.52
N ALA A 21 -8.31 3.31 -1.33
CA ALA A 21 -8.13 1.89 -1.13
C ALA A 21 -8.80 1.47 0.17
N ASP A 22 -9.75 0.55 0.09
CA ASP A 22 -10.37 -0.02 1.27
C ASP A 22 -9.51 -1.18 1.75
N VAL A 23 -9.25 -1.21 3.05
CA VAL A 23 -8.38 -2.17 3.71
C VAL A 23 -9.02 -2.64 5.01
N VAL A 24 -8.63 -3.84 5.45
CA VAL A 24 -9.06 -4.40 6.73
C VAL A 24 -7.86 -4.56 7.66
N THR A 25 -7.96 -4.06 8.88
CA THR A 25 -6.94 -4.27 9.91
C THR A 25 -6.92 -5.75 10.32
N PRO A 26 -5.82 -6.24 10.90
CA PRO A 26 -5.80 -7.57 11.53
C PRO A 26 -6.83 -7.73 12.68
N GLN A 27 -7.41 -6.63 13.18
CA GLN A 27 -8.49 -6.68 14.17
C GLN A 27 -9.89 -6.82 13.55
N GLY A 28 -10.02 -6.67 12.22
CA GLY A 28 -11.30 -6.76 11.51
C GLY A 28 -11.94 -5.41 11.16
N ASP A 29 -11.33 -4.29 11.53
CA ASP A 29 -11.83 -2.97 11.19
C ASP A 29 -11.54 -2.62 9.73
N THR A 30 -12.58 -2.23 9.01
CA THR A 30 -12.45 -1.79 7.61
C THR A 30 -12.44 -0.28 7.51
N PHE A 31 -11.45 0.27 6.82
CA PHE A 31 -11.31 1.71 6.61
C PHE A 31 -10.66 2.03 5.26
N THR A 32 -10.76 3.30 4.85
CA THR A 32 -10.25 3.76 3.56
C THR A 32 -8.92 4.50 3.72
N LEU A 33 -7.91 4.04 2.99
CA LEU A 33 -6.60 4.67 2.85
C LEU A 33 -6.55 5.63 1.67
N HIS A 34 -5.74 6.68 1.84
CA HIS A 34 -5.31 7.51 0.72
C HIS A 34 -4.08 6.88 0.04
N CYS A 35 -4.21 6.58 -1.24
CA CYS A 35 -3.14 6.09 -2.10
C CYS A 35 -2.51 7.28 -2.83
N ALA A 36 -1.32 7.70 -2.40
CA ALA A 36 -0.54 8.76 -3.04
C ALA A 36 0.22 8.28 -4.30
N ASN A 37 -0.38 7.37 -5.08
CA ASN A 37 0.20 6.85 -6.31
C ASN A 37 -0.75 7.11 -7.50
N THR A 38 -0.29 7.86 -8.50
CA THR A 38 -1.03 8.11 -9.75
C THR A 38 -0.84 7.03 -10.80
N GLY A 39 0.17 6.16 -10.62
CA GLY A 39 0.52 5.06 -11.51
C GLY A 39 -0.48 3.90 -11.48
N ALA A 40 -0.35 3.03 -12.49
CA ALA A 40 -1.27 1.91 -12.70
C ALA A 40 -1.27 0.88 -11.55
N MET A 41 -0.15 0.74 -10.80
CA MET A 41 0.06 -0.30 -9.78
C MET A 41 -0.34 -1.71 -10.25
N THR A 42 -0.14 -2.01 -11.54
CA THR A 42 -0.47 -3.31 -12.13
C THR A 42 0.31 -4.40 -11.39
N GLY A 43 -0.40 -5.25 -10.64
CA GLY A 43 0.18 -6.35 -9.86
C GLY A 43 0.68 -6.01 -8.45
N CYS A 44 0.53 -4.76 -7.99
CA CYS A 44 0.86 -4.31 -6.62
C CYS A 44 -0.35 -3.81 -5.81
N ALA A 45 -1.56 -3.98 -6.35
CA ALA A 45 -2.82 -3.57 -5.71
C ALA A 45 -3.84 -4.71 -5.82
N THR A 46 -3.39 -5.94 -5.55
CA THR A 46 -4.24 -7.13 -5.66
C THR A 46 -5.03 -7.28 -4.37
N PRO A 47 -6.36 -7.50 -4.43
CA PRO A 47 -7.14 -7.88 -3.25
C PRO A 47 -6.48 -9.06 -2.53
N GLY A 48 -6.29 -8.93 -1.21
CA GLY A 48 -5.59 -9.91 -0.37
C GLY A 48 -4.11 -9.61 -0.11
N ASP A 49 -3.51 -8.63 -0.80
CA ASP A 49 -2.13 -8.21 -0.52
C ASP A 49 -2.03 -7.50 0.84
N THR A 50 -0.89 -7.65 1.51
CA THR A 50 -0.62 -6.93 2.77
C THR A 50 -0.13 -5.53 2.47
N VAL A 51 -0.81 -4.52 2.96
CA VAL A 51 -0.47 -3.11 2.78
C VAL A 51 -0.01 -2.50 4.08
N TRP A 52 0.95 -1.60 3.98
CA TRP A 52 1.46 -0.83 5.11
C TRP A 52 1.14 0.63 4.92
N TYR A 53 0.61 1.24 5.97
CA TYR A 53 0.19 2.63 5.97
C TYR A 53 0.80 3.40 7.13
N SER A 54 1.00 4.70 6.90
CA SER A 54 1.36 5.67 7.91
C SER A 54 0.11 6.42 8.37
N THR A 55 0.03 6.73 9.66
CA THR A 55 -1.05 7.54 10.24
C THR A 55 -0.50 8.93 10.53
N SER A 56 -1.15 9.96 10.00
CA SER A 56 -0.81 11.36 10.23
C SER A 56 -1.81 12.01 11.17
N ASP A 57 -1.33 12.66 12.23
CA ASP A 57 -2.17 13.34 13.24
C ASP A 57 -2.73 14.70 12.79
N ASN A 58 -2.76 14.99 11.49
CA ASN A 58 -3.21 16.30 10.99
C ASN A 58 -4.73 16.33 10.78
N PRO A 59 -5.51 17.04 11.61
CA PRO A 59 -6.97 17.04 11.55
C PRO A 59 -7.53 17.74 10.30
N LYS A 60 -6.70 18.48 9.55
CA LYS A 60 -7.13 19.11 8.28
C LYS A 60 -7.23 18.11 7.12
N ARG A 61 -6.73 16.88 7.28
CA ARG A 61 -6.75 15.86 6.23
C ARG A 61 -8.06 15.08 6.27
N LYS A 62 -8.72 14.96 5.11
CA LYS A 62 -9.90 14.11 4.93
C LYS A 62 -9.60 12.62 5.18
N TYR A 63 -8.37 12.19 4.93
CA TYR A 63 -7.89 10.84 5.19
C TYR A 63 -6.58 10.93 5.99
N ALA A 64 -6.62 10.47 7.24
CA ALA A 64 -5.45 10.49 8.14
C ALA A 64 -4.39 9.46 7.73
N HIS A 65 -4.81 8.39 7.04
CA HIS A 65 -3.96 7.26 6.70
C HIS A 65 -3.47 7.32 5.25
N SER A 66 -2.16 7.17 5.06
CA SER A 66 -1.51 7.17 3.76
C SER A 66 -0.87 5.82 3.48
N TRP A 67 -1.11 5.26 2.31
CA TRP A 67 -0.53 3.97 1.89
C TRP A 67 0.93 4.17 1.47
N GLU A 68 1.84 3.50 2.18
CA GLU A 68 3.29 3.61 1.98
C GLU A 68 3.91 2.42 1.24
N LEU A 69 3.52 1.18 1.59
CA LEU A 69 4.10 -0.05 1.02
C LEU A 69 3.03 -1.11 0.74
N THR A 70 3.26 -1.92 -0.27
CA THR A 70 2.51 -3.17 -0.49
C THR A 70 3.47 -4.35 -0.50
N ILE A 71 3.11 -5.39 0.22
CA ILE A 71 3.75 -6.70 0.18
C ILE A 71 2.80 -7.64 -0.56
N PRO A 72 3.08 -7.94 -1.84
CA PRO A 72 2.26 -8.89 -2.59
C PRO A 72 2.42 -10.29 -2.01
N ASN A 73 1.32 -11.03 -1.86
CA ASN A 73 1.34 -12.41 -1.35
C ASN A 73 1.67 -13.43 -2.47
N ARG A 74 2.61 -13.11 -3.36
CA ARG A 74 3.03 -14.06 -4.41
C ARG A 74 3.94 -15.11 -3.80
N GLY A 75 3.49 -16.37 -3.86
CA GLY A 75 4.20 -17.54 -3.37
C GLY A 75 5.66 -17.59 -3.85
N THR A 76 6.52 -17.95 -2.92
CA THR A 76 7.92 -18.37 -3.03
C THR A 76 8.36 -18.77 -4.45
N GLY A 77 9.10 -17.88 -5.11
CA GLY A 77 9.82 -18.17 -6.37
C GLY A 77 10.40 -16.94 -7.06
N SER A 78 9.78 -15.77 -6.86
CA SER A 78 10.31 -14.47 -7.27
C SER A 78 10.37 -13.62 -6.01
N ALA A 79 11.52 -13.03 -5.68
CA ALA A 79 11.67 -12.19 -4.50
C ALA A 79 10.46 -11.27 -4.33
N SER A 80 9.79 -11.35 -3.17
CA SER A 80 8.62 -10.54 -2.83
C SER A 80 9.07 -9.09 -2.64
N ILE A 81 9.38 -8.40 -3.75
CA ILE A 81 9.87 -7.03 -3.70
C ILE A 81 8.72 -6.18 -3.13
N PRO A 82 8.89 -5.56 -1.95
CA PRO A 82 7.89 -4.66 -1.42
C PRO A 82 7.72 -3.52 -2.42
N CYS A 83 6.53 -3.43 -2.99
CA CYS A 83 6.20 -2.46 -4.01
C CYS A 83 5.74 -1.20 -3.29
N ALA A 84 6.57 -0.15 -3.28
CA ALA A 84 6.21 1.12 -2.66
C ALA A 84 5.28 1.92 -3.59
N PRO A 85 4.01 2.19 -3.23
CA PRO A 85 3.18 3.12 -3.97
C PRO A 85 3.75 4.54 -4.04
N THR A 86 4.45 5.00 -2.99
CA THR A 86 4.95 6.39 -2.90
C THR A 86 6.31 6.60 -3.57
N ARG A 87 7.03 5.54 -3.94
CA ARG A 87 8.36 5.66 -4.55
C ARG A 87 8.55 4.57 -5.58
N TRP A 88 8.39 4.95 -6.85
CA TRP A 88 8.74 4.17 -8.05
C TRP A 88 8.72 2.66 -7.81
N CYS A 89 7.60 2.03 -8.13
CA CYS A 89 7.68 0.71 -8.71
C CYS A 89 8.53 0.88 -9.98
N ALA A 90 9.85 0.77 -9.83
CA ALA A 90 10.74 0.55 -10.94
C ALA A 90 10.12 -0.65 -11.63
N LYS A 91 9.58 -0.42 -12.83
CA LYS A 91 9.37 -1.53 -13.74
C LYS A 91 10.68 -2.33 -13.71
N PRO A 92 10.66 -3.67 -13.73
CA PRO A 92 11.83 -4.39 -14.19
C PRO A 92 12.05 -3.94 -15.64
N SER A 93 12.74 -2.81 -15.80
CA SER A 93 13.32 -2.38 -17.06
C SER A 93 14.44 -3.37 -17.28
N ASN A 94 14.19 -4.33 -18.17
CA ASN A 94 15.15 -5.23 -18.80
C ASN A 94 16.61 -4.99 -18.34
N ILE A 95 17.12 -5.88 -17.47
CA ILE A 95 18.53 -6.23 -17.52
C ILE A 95 18.67 -7.10 -18.77
N ILE A 96 19.11 -6.46 -19.85
CA ILE A 96 19.96 -7.08 -20.88
C ILE A 96 21.34 -6.46 -20.70
#